data_AF-A0A537JR04-F1
#
_entry.id   AF-A0A537JR04-F1
#
_cell.length_a   1.000
_cell.length_b   1.000
_cell.length_c   1.000
_cell.angle_alpha   90.00
_cell.angle_beta   90.00
_cell.angle_gamma   90.00
#
_symmetry.space_group_name_H-M   'P 1'
#
loop_
_entity.id
_entity.type
_entity.pdbx_description
1 polymer ?
#
loop_
_entity_poly.entity_id
_entity_poly.type
_entity_poly.pdbx_seq_one_letter_code
_entity_poly.pdbx_strand_id
1 'polypeptide(L)'
;MKTCLNNIVLLFCLLPIANCAFAQYDPSKINKKAVTLYTQGLEKAQSGNFKEAIDLFNQSINADPKYVDAYLSLAGVHGQMKDYKSSTDNYEKAIALDSNYTNEYKLPYSINLAGQGKFNQALSAINSLLSKEKVMPATKRAADYRKKTYEFAVDYAAKHPGSSYQFTPINLGDSINSPRSEYYPSITIDDSLFIYSRNVGGGREDFMKSTILPDHKYGKSKLVEGSLNDEPSKGALNISQDGEWVIFAGNFPGKGYGGFDLYISYSTPQGWSEPINLGPQINSEFWESTPSLSPDKKTLYFSSNRPGGFGGKDLYVSYRDNTGEWSKAKNMGPSVNTVGDEIAPFIHADNSTFYFTTNGLPGYGGSDLYLMRRKNSDEWNQPENLGYPINTIENEEGIFISANGMDAYYSSDKSDTKGGLDIYTFKLPQDARPNKTLWVRGNVYDKKTNMGLPSTVVLIALL
;
A
#
# COMPACT_ATOMS: atom_id res chain seq x y z
N MET A 1 -8.72 91.17 -15.18
CA MET A 1 -9.00 90.29 -16.34
C MET A 1 -7.72 90.11 -17.16
N LYS A 2 -6.96 89.05 -16.84
CA LYS A 2 -5.94 88.38 -17.67
C LYS A 2 -5.28 87.30 -16.80
N THR A 3 -5.75 86.08 -17.05
CA THR A 3 -5.12 84.75 -16.90
C THR A 3 -3.72 84.62 -16.27
N CYS A 4 -3.61 83.76 -15.26
CA CYS A 4 -2.47 82.85 -15.05
C CYS A 4 -2.98 81.49 -14.54
N LEU A 5 -2.94 80.49 -15.42
CA LEU A 5 -3.02 79.07 -15.09
C LEU A 5 -1.65 78.65 -14.54
N ASN A 6 -1.60 78.08 -13.34
CA ASN A 6 -0.41 77.39 -12.85
C ASN A 6 -0.45 75.92 -13.32
N ASN A 7 0.52 75.56 -14.18
CA ASN A 7 0.80 74.19 -14.57
C ASN A 7 1.56 73.47 -13.44
N ILE A 8 0.99 72.38 -12.94
CA ILE A 8 1.70 71.40 -12.10
C ILE A 8 2.57 70.55 -13.04
N VAL A 9 3.90 70.66 -12.90
CA VAL A 9 4.86 69.76 -13.54
C VAL A 9 4.96 68.50 -12.68
N LEU A 10 4.36 67.40 -13.13
CA LEU A 10 4.55 66.06 -12.57
C LEU A 10 5.89 65.51 -13.08
N LEU A 11 6.88 65.48 -12.18
CA LEU A 11 8.19 64.88 -12.43
C LEU A 11 8.05 63.34 -12.34
N PHE A 12 7.94 62.65 -13.48
CA PHE A 12 8.03 61.19 -13.53
C PHE A 12 9.49 60.76 -13.34
N CYS A 13 9.85 60.34 -12.13
CA CYS A 13 11.05 59.55 -11.90
C CYS A 13 10.87 58.15 -12.50
N LEU A 14 11.31 57.97 -13.74
CA LEU A 14 11.55 56.66 -14.35
C LEU A 14 12.73 56.00 -13.63
N LEU A 15 12.45 55.22 -12.60
CA LEU A 15 13.39 54.21 -12.10
C LEU A 15 13.59 53.17 -13.20
N PRO A 16 14.84 52.86 -13.62
CA PRO A 16 15.07 51.75 -14.51
C PRO A 16 14.71 50.47 -13.75
N ILE A 17 13.60 49.84 -14.12
CA ILE A 17 13.35 48.45 -13.77
C ILE A 17 14.46 47.68 -14.49
N ALA A 18 15.52 47.36 -13.76
CA ALA A 18 16.50 46.40 -14.21
C ALA A 18 15.73 45.08 -14.39
N ASN A 19 15.37 44.79 -15.64
CA ASN A 19 15.07 43.42 -16.04
C ASN A 19 16.36 42.64 -15.80
N CYS A 20 16.48 42.07 -14.61
CA CYS A 20 17.39 40.95 -14.37
C CYS A 20 16.90 39.83 -15.29
N ALA A 21 17.40 39.82 -16.52
CA ALA A 21 17.34 38.65 -17.36
C ALA A 21 18.12 37.57 -16.61
N PHE A 22 17.42 36.64 -15.98
CA PHE A 22 18.05 35.42 -15.48
C PHE A 22 18.78 34.79 -16.67
N ALA A 23 20.07 34.55 -16.51
CA ALA A 23 20.87 33.92 -17.56
C ALA A 23 20.28 32.53 -17.84
N GLN A 24 19.81 32.32 -19.06
CA GLN A 24 19.28 31.03 -19.51
C GLN A 24 20.35 29.94 -19.30
N TYR A 25 19.95 28.80 -18.74
CA TYR A 25 20.85 27.68 -18.50
C TYR A 25 21.44 27.20 -19.83
N ASP A 26 22.76 27.09 -19.88
CA ASP A 26 23.52 26.68 -21.05
C ASP A 26 24.49 25.56 -20.65
N PRO A 27 24.14 24.28 -20.92
CA PRO A 27 24.96 23.12 -20.57
C PRO A 27 26.39 23.20 -21.11
N SER A 28 26.62 23.91 -22.23
CA SER A 28 27.95 24.03 -22.84
C SER A 28 28.92 24.91 -22.05
N LYS A 29 28.41 25.73 -21.13
CA LYS A 29 29.20 26.66 -20.30
C LYS A 29 29.52 26.12 -18.91
N ILE A 30 29.05 24.91 -18.60
CA ILE A 30 29.30 24.28 -17.30
C ILE A 30 30.76 23.84 -17.17
N ASN A 31 31.29 23.96 -15.95
CA ASN A 31 32.65 23.53 -15.63
C ASN A 31 32.89 22.07 -16.07
N LYS A 32 33.95 21.83 -16.85
CA LYS A 32 34.32 20.49 -17.34
C LYS A 32 34.44 19.45 -16.23
N LYS A 33 34.96 19.82 -15.06
CA LYS A 33 35.06 18.94 -13.89
C LYS A 33 33.66 18.55 -13.37
N ALA A 34 32.74 19.52 -13.33
CA ALA A 34 31.35 19.26 -12.93
C ALA A 34 30.69 18.28 -13.90
N VAL A 35 30.88 18.46 -15.21
CA VAL A 35 30.39 17.54 -16.25
C VAL A 35 30.94 16.13 -16.07
N THR A 36 32.25 15.95 -15.83
CA THR A 36 32.84 14.62 -15.60
C THR A 36 32.25 13.93 -14.37
N LEU A 37 32.12 14.64 -13.25
CA LEU A 37 31.53 14.10 -12.02
C LEU A 37 30.06 13.73 -12.22
N TYR A 38 29.32 14.55 -12.97
CA TYR A 38 27.94 14.28 -13.33
C TYR A 38 27.79 13.00 -14.15
N THR A 39 28.61 12.82 -15.19
CA THR A 39 28.60 11.60 -16.02
C THR A 39 28.89 10.35 -15.19
N GLN A 40 29.88 10.41 -14.30
CA GLN A 40 30.17 9.31 -13.37
C GLN A 40 28.99 9.03 -12.44
N GLY A 41 28.33 10.09 -11.93
CA GLY A 41 27.13 9.96 -11.12
C GLY A 41 25.98 9.26 -11.85
N LEU A 42 25.77 9.57 -13.13
CA LEU A 42 24.79 8.88 -13.97
C LEU A 42 25.10 7.39 -14.14
N GLU A 43 26.36 7.02 -14.38
CA GLU A 43 26.77 5.62 -14.49
C GLU A 43 26.47 4.85 -13.19
N LYS A 44 26.77 5.47 -12.03
CA LYS A 44 26.46 4.88 -10.72
C LYS A 44 24.96 4.74 -10.50
N ALA A 45 24.17 5.75 -10.83
CA ALA A 45 22.72 5.69 -10.74
C ALA A 45 22.13 4.59 -11.63
N GLN A 46 22.62 4.44 -12.87
CA GLN A 46 22.19 3.39 -13.80
C GLN A 46 22.53 1.98 -13.29
N SER A 47 23.65 1.83 -12.58
CA SER A 47 24.01 0.57 -11.92
C SER A 47 23.28 0.30 -10.60
N GLY A 48 22.36 1.18 -10.18
CA GLY A 48 21.65 1.09 -8.90
C GLY A 48 22.48 1.49 -7.67
N ASN A 49 23.71 1.96 -7.85
CA ASN A 49 24.56 2.43 -6.76
C ASN A 49 24.22 3.89 -6.39
N PHE A 50 23.04 4.08 -5.79
CA PHE A 50 22.50 5.41 -5.50
C PHE A 50 23.34 6.20 -4.50
N LYS A 51 23.99 5.55 -3.54
CA LYS A 51 24.85 6.22 -2.55
C LYS A 51 26.03 6.92 -3.22
N GLU A 52 26.76 6.21 -4.09
CA GLU A 52 27.87 6.81 -4.84
C GLU A 52 27.38 7.84 -5.85
N ALA A 53 26.22 7.61 -6.49
CA ALA A 53 25.63 8.57 -7.41
C ALA A 53 25.32 9.91 -6.72
N ILE A 54 24.71 9.88 -5.53
CA ILE A 54 24.40 11.08 -4.73
C ILE A 54 25.68 11.85 -4.39
N ASP A 55 26.73 11.16 -3.96
CA ASP A 55 28.01 11.80 -3.64
C ASP A 55 28.61 12.50 -4.88
N LEU A 56 28.64 11.82 -6.02
CA LEU A 56 29.15 12.37 -7.28
C LEU A 56 28.33 13.56 -7.79
N PHE A 57 26.99 13.51 -7.69
CA PHE A 57 26.15 14.66 -8.04
C PHE A 57 26.38 15.85 -7.11
N ASN A 58 26.53 15.63 -5.80
CA ASN A 58 26.88 16.69 -4.87
C ASN A 58 28.26 17.30 -5.18
N GLN A 59 29.26 16.47 -5.50
CA GLN A 59 30.57 16.96 -5.93
C GLN A 59 30.48 17.76 -7.24
N SER A 60 29.63 17.32 -8.18
CA SER A 60 29.37 18.04 -9.43
C SER A 60 28.75 19.42 -9.18
N ILE A 61 27.72 19.48 -8.34
CA ILE A 61 27.07 20.73 -7.91
C ILE A 61 28.05 21.66 -7.19
N ASN A 62 28.92 21.11 -6.33
CA ASN A 62 29.95 21.91 -5.65
C ASN A 62 30.98 22.49 -6.63
N ALA A 63 31.29 21.76 -7.71
CA ALA A 63 32.20 22.23 -8.75
C ALA A 63 31.57 23.31 -9.65
N ASP A 64 30.24 23.26 -9.86
CA ASP A 64 29.48 24.31 -10.54
C ASP A 64 28.01 24.38 -10.04
N PRO A 65 27.69 25.31 -9.12
CA PRO A 65 26.34 25.44 -8.56
C PRO A 65 25.26 25.87 -9.57
N LYS A 66 25.63 26.18 -10.82
CA LYS A 66 24.67 26.50 -11.89
C LYS A 66 24.27 25.28 -12.71
N TYR A 67 24.78 24.09 -12.38
CA TYR A 67 24.54 22.88 -13.16
C TYR A 67 23.14 22.30 -12.89
N VAL A 68 22.15 22.74 -13.68
CA VAL A 68 20.74 22.35 -13.54
C VAL A 68 20.54 20.84 -13.66
N ASP A 69 21.20 20.17 -14.61
CA ASP A 69 21.04 18.73 -14.84
C ASP A 69 21.50 17.87 -13.66
N ALA A 70 22.53 18.34 -12.92
CA ALA A 70 23.00 17.67 -11.71
C ALA A 70 21.96 17.72 -10.60
N TYR A 71 21.29 18.87 -10.39
CA TYR A 71 20.17 18.97 -9.44
C TYR A 71 18.99 18.10 -9.86
N LEU A 72 18.61 18.11 -11.14
CA LEU A 72 17.49 17.30 -11.64
C LEU A 72 17.75 15.79 -11.50
N SER A 73 18.97 15.35 -11.75
CA SER A 73 19.36 13.94 -11.62
C SER A 73 19.46 13.51 -10.16
N LEU A 74 20.00 14.38 -9.30
CA LEU A 74 20.01 14.17 -7.86
C LEU A 74 18.58 14.08 -7.29
N ALA A 75 17.67 14.95 -7.75
CA ALA A 75 16.26 14.89 -7.41
C ALA A 75 15.63 13.55 -7.83
N GLY A 76 15.92 13.10 -9.05
CA GLY A 76 15.47 11.81 -9.56
C GLY A 76 15.93 10.63 -8.70
N VAL A 77 17.20 10.60 -8.28
CA VAL A 77 17.73 9.55 -7.40
C VAL A 77 17.07 9.57 -6.02
N HIS A 78 16.92 10.75 -5.40
CA HIS A 78 16.19 10.85 -4.13
C HIS A 78 14.74 10.39 -4.27
N GLY A 79 14.07 10.72 -5.38
CA GLY A 79 12.71 10.26 -5.65
C GLY A 79 12.61 8.74 -5.79
N GLN A 80 13.58 8.09 -6.44
CA GLN A 80 13.65 6.62 -6.52
C GLN A 80 13.85 5.97 -5.14
N MET A 81 14.56 6.65 -4.24
CA MET A 81 14.74 6.23 -2.84
C MET A 81 13.57 6.61 -1.92
N LYS A 82 12.49 7.19 -2.47
CA LYS A 82 11.34 7.73 -1.73
C LYS A 82 11.71 8.81 -0.69
N ASP A 83 12.89 9.41 -0.83
CA ASP A 83 13.27 10.63 -0.12
C ASP A 83 12.66 11.84 -0.83
N TYR A 84 11.34 11.92 -0.74
CA TYR A 84 10.55 12.91 -1.46
C TYR A 84 10.93 14.35 -1.07
N LYS A 85 11.37 14.58 0.17
CA LYS A 85 11.78 15.91 0.65
C LYS A 85 13.06 16.38 -0.03
N SER A 86 14.12 15.57 0.00
CA SER A 86 15.38 15.91 -0.69
C SER A 86 15.17 16.00 -2.20
N SER A 87 14.28 15.18 -2.75
CA SER A 87 13.89 15.25 -4.16
C SER A 87 13.27 16.60 -4.53
N THR A 88 12.23 17.05 -3.81
CA THR A 88 11.61 18.34 -4.12
C THR A 88 12.54 19.52 -3.89
N ASP A 89 13.39 19.48 -2.86
CA ASP A 89 14.36 20.55 -2.61
C ASP A 89 15.32 20.73 -3.78
N ASN A 90 15.76 19.64 -4.40
CA ASN A 90 16.63 19.69 -5.57
C ASN A 90 15.89 20.11 -6.84
N TYR A 91 14.63 19.68 -7.03
CA TYR A 91 13.79 20.22 -8.11
C TYR A 91 13.58 21.72 -7.97
N GLU A 92 13.29 22.22 -6.76
CA GLU A 92 13.09 23.65 -6.49
C GLU A 92 14.36 24.47 -6.77
N LYS A 93 15.55 23.95 -6.42
CA LYS A 93 16.84 24.56 -6.79
C LYS A 93 17.02 24.63 -8.32
N ALA A 94 16.73 23.54 -9.03
CA ALA A 94 16.81 23.51 -10.50
C ALA A 94 15.83 24.51 -11.14
N ILE A 95 14.59 24.57 -10.65
CA ILE A 95 13.54 25.50 -11.12
C ILE A 95 13.96 26.96 -10.88
N ALA A 96 14.61 27.26 -9.76
CA ALA A 96 15.11 28.59 -9.45
C ALA A 96 16.26 29.05 -10.35
N LEU A 97 17.02 28.12 -10.93
CA LEU A 97 18.09 28.40 -11.88
C LEU A 97 17.52 28.67 -13.29
N ASP A 98 16.61 27.83 -13.78
CA ASP A 98 15.93 28.06 -15.06
C ASP A 98 14.57 27.33 -15.13
N SER A 99 13.50 28.06 -14.81
CA SER A 99 12.13 27.52 -14.83
C SER A 99 11.66 27.09 -16.22
N ASN A 100 12.22 27.67 -17.29
CA ASN A 100 11.85 27.33 -18.65
C ASN A 100 12.45 25.97 -19.04
N TYR A 101 13.72 25.78 -18.73
CA TYR A 101 14.45 24.53 -18.93
C TYR A 101 13.84 23.38 -18.12
N THR A 102 13.48 23.62 -16.86
CA THR A 102 12.92 22.57 -15.98
C THR A 102 11.46 22.23 -16.25
N ASN A 103 10.80 22.85 -17.23
CA ASN A 103 9.37 22.64 -17.42
C ASN A 103 9.01 21.17 -17.75
N GLU A 104 9.89 20.43 -18.41
CA GLU A 104 9.67 19.01 -18.73
C GLU A 104 9.70 18.12 -17.47
N TYR A 105 10.27 18.63 -16.38
CA TYR A 105 10.40 17.95 -15.09
C TYR A 105 9.24 18.24 -14.14
N LYS A 106 8.21 19.00 -14.56
CA LYS A 106 7.02 19.26 -13.73
C LYS A 106 6.26 18.00 -13.35
N LEU A 107 6.23 17.00 -14.23
CA LEU A 107 5.59 15.70 -13.94
C LEU A 107 6.32 14.98 -12.78
N PRO A 108 7.62 14.63 -12.87
CA PRO A 108 8.30 13.97 -11.76
C PRO A 108 8.38 14.86 -10.51
N TYR A 109 8.50 16.18 -10.64
CA TYR A 109 8.39 17.10 -9.49
C TYR A 109 7.04 16.98 -8.76
N SER A 110 5.92 16.94 -9.50
CA SER A 110 4.59 16.80 -8.90
C SER A 110 4.41 15.48 -8.15
N ILE A 111 5.00 14.38 -8.65
CA ILE A 111 4.96 13.06 -8.01
C ILE A 111 5.66 13.15 -6.65
N ASN A 112 6.82 13.79 -6.58
CA ASN A 112 7.56 13.95 -5.32
C ASN A 112 6.89 14.94 -4.34
N LEU A 113 6.18 15.94 -4.84
CA LEU A 113 5.30 16.78 -4.01
C LEU A 113 4.17 15.95 -3.40
N ALA A 114 3.51 15.13 -4.21
CA ALA A 114 2.41 14.28 -3.76
C ALA A 114 2.89 13.18 -2.80
N GLY A 115 4.11 12.67 -2.95
CA GLY A 115 4.74 11.76 -1.98
C GLY A 115 4.93 12.38 -0.58
N GLN A 116 5.01 13.71 -0.48
CA GLN A 116 5.00 14.45 0.79
C GLN A 116 3.58 14.81 1.27
N GLY A 117 2.53 14.34 0.59
CA GLY A 117 1.15 14.75 0.86
C GLY A 117 0.82 16.17 0.38
N LYS A 118 1.69 16.83 -0.39
CA LYS A 118 1.49 18.21 -0.88
C LYS A 118 0.64 18.23 -2.15
N PHE A 119 -0.54 17.62 -2.11
CA PHE A 119 -1.40 17.40 -3.28
C PHE A 119 -1.87 18.68 -3.97
N ASN A 120 -2.11 19.77 -3.23
CA ASN A 120 -2.44 21.07 -3.82
C ASN A 120 -1.31 21.61 -4.72
N GLN A 121 -0.06 21.50 -4.25
CA GLN A 121 1.11 21.94 -5.02
C GLN A 121 1.37 20.99 -6.20
N ALA A 122 1.20 19.68 -6.00
CA ALA A 122 1.31 18.69 -7.06
C ALA A 122 0.28 18.94 -8.19
N LEU A 123 -0.97 19.21 -7.83
CA LEU A 123 -2.05 19.55 -8.76
C LEU A 123 -1.76 20.85 -9.52
N SER A 124 -1.24 21.87 -8.84
CA SER A 124 -0.80 23.12 -9.48
C SER A 124 0.30 22.87 -10.52
N ALA A 125 1.32 22.08 -10.16
CA ALA A 125 2.42 21.73 -11.07
C ALA A 125 1.93 20.98 -12.33
N ILE A 126 1.00 20.02 -12.16
CA ILE A 126 0.40 19.26 -13.27
C ILE A 126 -0.48 20.13 -14.16
N ASN A 127 -1.32 20.99 -13.58
CA ASN A 127 -2.15 21.91 -14.36
C ASN A 127 -1.28 22.87 -15.19
N SER A 128 -0.16 23.34 -14.63
CA SER A 128 0.80 24.17 -15.36
C SER A 128 1.53 23.41 -16.48
N LEU A 129 1.78 22.11 -16.32
CA LEU A 129 2.33 21.27 -17.39
C LEU A 129 1.32 21.09 -18.53
N LEU A 130 0.06 20.82 -18.18
CA LEU A 130 -1.02 20.55 -19.13
C LEU A 130 -1.55 21.79 -19.86
N SER A 131 -1.29 22.99 -19.36
CA SER A 131 -1.67 24.24 -20.03
C SER A 131 -0.80 24.61 -21.24
N LYS A 132 0.27 23.85 -21.51
CA LYS A 132 1.15 24.07 -22.67
C LYS A 132 0.49 23.64 -23.97
N GLU A 133 0.74 24.39 -25.05
CA GLU A 133 0.24 24.05 -26.39
C GLU A 133 0.67 22.66 -26.87
N LYS A 134 1.91 22.27 -26.55
CA LYS A 134 2.48 20.98 -26.96
C LYS A 134 3.03 20.24 -25.75
N VAL A 135 2.41 19.10 -25.45
CA VAL A 135 2.87 18.11 -24.47
C VAL A 135 2.95 16.77 -25.18
N MET A 136 4.03 16.01 -24.97
CA MET A 136 4.16 14.68 -25.57
C MET A 136 3.00 13.76 -25.16
N PRO A 137 2.43 12.93 -26.05
CA PRO A 137 1.27 12.10 -25.72
C PRO A 137 1.46 11.18 -24.52
N ALA A 138 2.65 10.61 -24.33
CA ALA A 138 2.97 9.79 -23.16
C ALA A 138 2.95 10.60 -21.87
N THR A 139 3.63 11.75 -21.84
CA THR A 139 3.63 12.69 -20.71
C THR A 139 2.23 13.20 -20.39
N LYS A 140 1.43 13.51 -21.41
CA LYS A 140 0.05 13.96 -21.25
C LYS A 140 -0.80 12.89 -20.56
N ARG A 141 -0.74 11.63 -21.02
CA ARG A 141 -1.46 10.51 -20.38
C ARG A 141 -1.07 10.32 -18.92
N ALA A 142 0.23 10.33 -18.62
CA ALA A 142 0.72 10.21 -17.25
C ALA A 142 0.29 11.40 -16.37
N ALA A 143 0.34 12.63 -16.91
CA ALA A 143 -0.11 13.82 -16.21
C ALA A 143 -1.62 13.85 -15.99
N ASP A 144 -2.43 13.42 -16.96
CA ASP A 144 -3.89 13.31 -16.83
C ASP A 144 -4.28 12.27 -15.76
N TYR A 145 -3.56 11.14 -15.69
CA TYR A 145 -3.72 10.17 -14.61
C TYR A 145 -3.40 10.79 -13.24
N ARG A 146 -2.21 11.40 -13.09
CA ARG A 146 -1.81 12.03 -11.83
C ARG A 146 -2.73 13.19 -11.44
N LYS A 147 -3.24 13.95 -12.41
CA LYS A 147 -4.23 15.00 -12.17
C LYS A 147 -5.46 14.46 -11.44
N LYS A 148 -6.05 13.36 -11.93
CA LYS A 148 -7.22 12.73 -11.29
C LYS A 148 -6.92 12.30 -9.86
N THR A 149 -5.74 11.70 -9.62
CA THR A 149 -5.34 11.28 -8.27
C THR A 149 -5.17 12.48 -7.31
N TYR A 150 -4.62 13.59 -7.80
CA TYR A 150 -4.41 14.78 -6.97
C TYR A 150 -5.71 15.55 -6.72
N GLU A 151 -6.60 15.60 -7.71
CA GLU A 151 -7.96 16.14 -7.55
C GLU A 151 -8.74 15.34 -6.50
N PHE A 152 -8.71 14.01 -6.59
CA PHE A 152 -9.31 13.14 -5.56
C PHE A 152 -8.74 13.43 -4.17
N ALA A 153 -7.42 13.50 -4.04
CA ALA A 153 -6.77 13.77 -2.75
C ALA A 153 -7.16 15.12 -2.16
N VAL A 154 -7.22 16.18 -2.98
CA VAL A 154 -7.66 17.52 -2.56
C VAL A 154 -9.12 17.52 -2.14
N ASP A 155 -10.00 16.90 -2.92
CA ASP A 155 -11.43 16.79 -2.62
C ASP A 155 -11.69 15.95 -1.37
N TYR A 156 -10.95 14.86 -1.18
CA TYR A 156 -11.04 14.02 0.00
C TYR A 156 -10.65 14.80 1.25
N ALA A 157 -9.53 15.52 1.22
CA ALA A 157 -9.09 16.37 2.33
C ALA A 157 -10.11 17.48 2.65
N ALA A 158 -10.75 18.06 1.64
CA ALA A 158 -11.80 19.08 1.82
C ALA A 158 -13.08 18.52 2.49
N LYS A 159 -13.41 17.24 2.24
CA LYS A 159 -14.55 16.53 2.85
C LYS A 159 -14.28 16.01 4.26
N HIS A 160 -13.01 15.90 4.64
CA HIS A 160 -12.57 15.44 5.97
C HIS A 160 -11.75 16.52 6.69
N PRO A 161 -12.29 17.75 6.86
CA PRO A 161 -11.55 18.84 7.47
C PRO A 161 -11.29 18.56 8.95
N GLY A 162 -10.10 18.93 9.44
CA GLY A 162 -9.80 18.87 10.86
C GLY A 162 -9.57 17.46 11.42
N SER A 163 -9.26 16.47 10.57
CA SER A 163 -8.75 15.19 11.04
C SER A 163 -7.49 15.41 11.89
N SER A 164 -7.60 15.17 13.20
CA SER A 164 -6.48 15.18 14.15
C SER A 164 -5.68 13.87 14.11
N TYR A 165 -6.06 12.97 13.20
CA TYR A 165 -5.43 11.67 13.04
C TYR A 165 -3.97 11.83 12.65
N GLN A 166 -3.09 11.23 13.45
CA GLN A 166 -1.67 11.15 13.15
C GLN A 166 -1.35 9.74 12.70
N PHE A 167 -0.98 9.61 11.42
CA PHE A 167 -0.50 8.34 10.89
C PHE A 167 0.96 8.15 11.31
N THR A 168 1.18 7.27 12.28
CA THR A 168 2.51 6.95 12.80
C THR A 168 2.74 5.43 12.69
N PRO A 169 3.00 4.91 11.48
CA PRO A 169 3.30 3.50 11.31
C PRO A 169 4.63 3.15 11.99
N ILE A 170 4.67 1.99 12.63
CA ILE A 170 5.82 1.48 13.37
C ILE A 170 6.29 0.21 12.66
N ASN A 171 7.54 0.21 12.20
CA ASN A 171 8.20 -0.98 11.67
C ASN A 171 8.32 -2.04 12.78
N LEU A 172 7.92 -3.29 12.50
CA LEU A 172 7.92 -4.36 13.52
C LEU A 172 9.33 -4.88 13.91
N GLY A 173 10.39 -4.36 13.29
CA GLY A 173 11.77 -4.59 13.67
C GLY A 173 12.28 -6.01 13.36
N ASP A 174 13.50 -6.32 13.78
CA ASP A 174 14.23 -7.56 13.43
C ASP A 174 13.59 -8.85 13.96
N SER A 175 12.63 -8.74 14.88
CA SER A 175 11.84 -9.88 15.32
C SER A 175 10.94 -10.42 14.21
N ILE A 176 10.41 -9.55 13.35
CA ILE A 176 9.47 -9.89 12.28
C ILE A 176 10.11 -9.68 10.91
N ASN A 177 10.68 -8.50 10.69
CA ASN A 177 11.19 -8.06 9.40
C ASN A 177 12.64 -8.50 9.17
N SER A 178 13.03 -8.62 7.90
CA SER A 178 14.37 -9.02 7.49
C SER A 178 14.80 -8.30 6.21
N PRO A 179 15.99 -8.57 5.65
CA PRO A 179 16.35 -8.04 4.31
C PRO A 179 15.50 -8.57 3.14
N ARG A 180 14.47 -9.37 3.42
CA ARG A 180 13.54 -9.95 2.44
C ARG A 180 12.22 -9.18 2.46
N SER A 181 11.31 -9.50 1.55
CA SER A 181 9.94 -8.96 1.62
C SER A 181 9.08 -9.82 2.54
N GLU A 182 8.45 -9.20 3.53
CA GLU A 182 7.44 -9.78 4.41
C GLU A 182 6.05 -9.14 4.15
N TYR A 183 5.00 -9.95 4.04
CA TYR A 183 3.67 -9.48 3.67
C TYR A 183 2.52 -10.43 4.07
N TYR A 184 1.28 -9.95 3.91
CA TYR A 184 0.02 -10.61 4.31
C TYR A 184 0.05 -11.16 5.75
N PRO A 185 0.17 -10.28 6.75
CA PRO A 185 0.07 -10.68 8.15
C PRO A 185 -1.34 -11.21 8.48
N SER A 186 -1.40 -12.21 9.35
CA SER A 186 -2.63 -12.76 9.88
C SER A 186 -2.42 -13.17 11.34
N ILE A 187 -3.38 -12.87 12.21
CA ILE A 187 -3.23 -13.03 13.66
C ILE A 187 -4.47 -13.75 14.21
N THR A 188 -4.27 -14.62 15.20
CA THR A 188 -5.38 -15.24 15.95
C THR A 188 -6.11 -14.21 16.83
N ILE A 189 -7.37 -14.49 17.18
CA ILE A 189 -8.23 -13.55 17.92
C ILE A 189 -7.71 -13.19 19.31
N ASP A 190 -6.89 -14.08 19.88
CA ASP A 190 -6.23 -13.94 21.17
C ASP A 190 -4.85 -13.27 21.09
N ASP A 191 -4.47 -12.78 19.90
CA ASP A 191 -3.17 -12.17 19.61
C ASP A 191 -1.98 -13.12 19.91
N SER A 192 -2.19 -14.43 20.08
CA SER A 192 -1.12 -15.35 20.50
C SER A 192 -0.20 -15.78 19.36
N LEU A 193 -0.73 -15.88 18.14
CA LEU A 193 -0.01 -16.36 16.96
C LEU A 193 -0.09 -15.33 15.84
N PHE A 194 1.07 -14.86 15.41
CA PHE A 194 1.27 -13.95 14.28
C PHE A 194 1.91 -14.74 13.13
N ILE A 195 1.24 -14.86 11.99
CA ILE A 195 1.71 -15.61 10.82
C ILE A 195 1.69 -14.74 9.56
N TYR A 196 2.66 -14.91 8.66
CA TYR A 196 2.82 -14.07 7.48
C TYR A 196 3.66 -14.75 6.39
N SER A 197 3.62 -14.23 5.17
CA SER A 197 4.46 -14.65 4.05
C SER A 197 5.81 -13.93 4.06
N ARG A 198 6.88 -14.65 3.71
CA ARG A 198 8.21 -14.09 3.41
C ARG A 198 8.69 -14.58 2.05
N ASN A 199 9.10 -13.65 1.18
CA ASN A 199 9.78 -13.98 -0.07
C ASN A 199 11.26 -14.33 0.19
N VAL A 200 11.64 -15.60 0.05
CA VAL A 200 13.02 -16.05 0.31
C VAL A 200 13.90 -16.06 -0.94
N GLY A 201 13.38 -15.56 -2.06
CA GLY A 201 14.06 -15.50 -3.36
C GLY A 201 13.86 -16.75 -4.22
N GLY A 202 14.22 -16.64 -5.50
CA GLY A 202 14.09 -17.76 -6.46
C GLY A 202 12.64 -18.18 -6.75
N GLY A 203 11.67 -17.27 -6.53
CA GLY A 203 10.25 -17.55 -6.70
C GLY A 203 9.60 -18.30 -5.53
N ARG A 204 10.33 -18.53 -4.43
CA ARG A 204 9.82 -19.20 -3.23
C ARG A 204 9.30 -18.21 -2.20
N GLU A 205 8.14 -18.52 -1.64
CA GLU A 205 7.65 -17.90 -0.40
C GLU A 205 7.60 -18.93 0.73
N ASP A 206 7.91 -18.49 1.94
CA ASP A 206 7.79 -19.27 3.16
C ASP A 206 6.80 -18.62 4.12
N PHE A 207 6.01 -19.45 4.81
CA PHE A 207 5.16 -19.01 5.90
C PHE A 207 5.98 -18.97 7.20
N MET A 208 5.99 -17.79 7.81
CA MET A 208 6.71 -17.48 9.03
C MET A 208 5.72 -17.29 10.18
N LYS A 209 6.09 -17.71 11.39
CA LYS A 209 5.32 -17.52 12.62
C LYS A 209 6.12 -16.77 13.67
N SER A 210 5.42 -15.98 14.47
CA SER A 210 5.89 -15.35 15.69
C SER A 210 4.79 -15.34 16.75
N THR A 211 5.16 -14.99 17.98
CA THR A 211 4.25 -14.77 19.11
C THR A 211 4.17 -13.29 19.42
N ILE A 212 2.99 -12.76 19.73
CA ILE A 212 2.88 -11.42 20.30
C ILE A 212 3.08 -11.55 21.81
N LEU A 213 4.05 -10.82 22.33
CA LEU A 213 4.44 -10.81 23.73
C LEU A 213 3.63 -9.75 24.49
N PRO A 214 3.50 -9.89 25.83
CA PRO A 214 2.91 -8.82 26.65
C PRO A 214 3.71 -7.55 26.46
N ASP A 215 3.05 -6.42 26.17
CA ASP A 215 3.59 -5.11 25.74
C ASP A 215 3.63 -4.81 24.22
N HIS A 216 3.01 -5.67 23.40
CA HIS A 216 3.01 -5.56 21.93
C HIS A 216 4.40 -5.70 21.28
N LYS A 217 5.36 -6.33 21.96
CA LYS A 217 6.58 -6.84 21.30
C LYS A 217 6.31 -8.14 20.58
N TYR A 218 7.21 -8.46 19.65
CA TYR A 218 7.12 -9.68 18.85
C TYR A 218 8.27 -10.61 19.19
N GLY A 219 7.95 -11.89 19.35
CA GLY A 219 8.95 -12.95 19.43
C GLY A 219 9.78 -13.03 18.16
N LYS A 220 10.92 -13.71 18.23
CA LYS A 220 11.74 -13.94 17.04
C LYS A 220 10.99 -14.85 16.06
N SER A 221 10.85 -14.38 14.82
CA SER A 221 10.22 -15.12 13.74
C SER A 221 10.90 -16.48 13.48
N LYS A 222 10.08 -17.49 13.21
CA LYS A 222 10.47 -18.87 12.90
C LYS A 222 9.67 -19.37 11.72
N LEU A 223 10.23 -20.33 10.98
CA LEU A 223 9.47 -21.01 9.93
C LEU A 223 8.27 -21.72 10.55
N VAL A 224 7.12 -21.67 9.88
CA VAL A 224 6.00 -22.54 10.22
C VAL A 224 6.41 -23.98 9.93
N GLU A 225 6.39 -24.82 10.96
CA GLU A 225 6.76 -26.23 10.89
C GLU A 225 5.67 -27.04 10.17
N GLY A 226 6.08 -28.18 9.61
CA GLY A 226 5.21 -29.08 8.84
C GLY A 226 5.22 -28.78 7.34
N SER A 227 4.35 -29.46 6.62
CA SER A 227 4.31 -29.47 5.15
C SER A 227 3.69 -28.23 4.51
N LEU A 228 3.20 -27.29 5.32
CA LEU A 228 2.79 -25.96 4.85
C LEU A 228 3.88 -25.28 4.01
N ASN A 229 5.16 -25.55 4.31
CA ASN A 229 6.29 -24.97 3.62
C ASN A 229 6.92 -25.83 2.52
N ASP A 230 6.35 -26.98 2.17
CA ASP A 230 6.95 -27.87 1.18
C ASP A 230 6.87 -27.30 -0.25
N GLU A 231 5.69 -26.81 -0.65
CA GLU A 231 5.51 -26.15 -1.96
C GLU A 231 6.15 -24.76 -1.96
N PRO A 232 7.10 -24.47 -2.86
CA PRO A 232 7.71 -23.16 -2.96
C PRO A 232 6.78 -22.07 -3.52
N SER A 233 5.88 -22.42 -4.44
CA SER A 233 4.97 -21.49 -5.12
C SER A 233 3.67 -21.37 -4.35
N LYS A 234 3.72 -20.69 -3.21
CA LYS A 234 2.57 -20.43 -2.33
C LYS A 234 2.64 -19.03 -1.78
N GLY A 235 1.57 -18.55 -1.15
CA GLY A 235 1.51 -17.21 -0.57
C GLY A 235 0.16 -16.91 0.06
N ALA A 236 0.01 -15.65 0.49
CA ALA A 236 -1.27 -15.07 0.89
C ALA A 236 -2.10 -15.99 1.80
N LEU A 237 -1.68 -16.12 3.06
CA LEU A 237 -2.35 -16.97 4.04
C LEU A 237 -3.37 -16.19 4.87
N ASN A 238 -4.34 -16.92 5.40
CA ASN A 238 -5.26 -16.47 6.44
C ASN A 238 -5.36 -17.56 7.50
N ILE A 239 -5.09 -17.20 8.76
CA ILE A 239 -5.33 -18.08 9.90
C ILE A 239 -6.74 -17.85 10.44
N SER A 240 -7.46 -18.92 10.78
CA SER A 240 -8.75 -18.79 11.44
C SER A 240 -8.58 -18.14 12.81
N GLN A 241 -9.62 -17.45 13.27
CA GLN A 241 -9.60 -16.68 14.51
C GLN A 241 -9.21 -17.53 15.74
N ASP A 242 -9.58 -18.81 15.76
CA ASP A 242 -9.23 -19.77 16.81
C ASP A 242 -7.87 -20.47 16.61
N GLY A 243 -7.14 -20.18 15.53
CA GLY A 243 -5.84 -20.74 15.24
C GLY A 243 -5.85 -22.20 14.76
N GLU A 244 -7.03 -22.74 14.44
CA GLU A 244 -7.15 -24.14 14.06
C GLU A 244 -6.90 -24.38 12.58
N TRP A 245 -7.18 -23.40 11.71
CA TRP A 245 -7.14 -23.56 10.26
C TRP A 245 -6.22 -22.51 9.65
N VAL A 246 -5.48 -22.90 8.62
CA VAL A 246 -4.81 -21.97 7.71
C VAL A 246 -5.33 -22.22 6.31
N ILE A 247 -5.86 -21.18 5.68
CA ILE A 247 -6.21 -21.18 4.25
C ILE A 247 -5.19 -20.32 3.52
N PHE A 248 -4.67 -20.79 2.40
CA PHE A 248 -3.62 -20.08 1.65
C PHE A 248 -3.67 -20.41 0.17
N ALA A 249 -3.02 -19.58 -0.64
CA ALA A 249 -2.89 -19.78 -2.07
C ALA A 249 -1.63 -20.58 -2.41
N GLY A 250 -1.70 -21.53 -3.34
CA GLY A 250 -0.53 -22.26 -3.79
C GLY A 250 -0.70 -22.94 -5.15
N ASN A 251 0.40 -23.27 -5.79
CA ASN A 251 0.44 -23.97 -7.08
C ASN A 251 1.14 -25.31 -6.90
N PHE A 252 0.42 -26.29 -6.34
CA PHE A 252 0.96 -27.63 -6.11
C PHE A 252 0.85 -28.47 -7.39
N PRO A 253 1.96 -28.90 -8.01
CA PRO A 253 1.93 -29.64 -9.27
C PRO A 253 1.08 -30.92 -9.19
N GLY A 254 0.09 -31.04 -10.07
CA GLY A 254 -0.81 -32.20 -10.16
C GLY A 254 -1.80 -32.35 -9.00
N LYS A 255 -1.88 -31.38 -8.08
CA LYS A 255 -2.79 -31.38 -6.92
C LYS A 255 -3.79 -30.21 -6.95
N GLY A 256 -3.89 -29.50 -8.06
CA GLY A 256 -4.76 -28.34 -8.25
C GLY A 256 -5.53 -28.38 -9.58
N TYR A 257 -6.37 -27.39 -9.78
CA TYR A 257 -7.24 -27.22 -10.94
C TYR A 257 -6.61 -26.34 -12.04
N GLY A 258 -5.58 -25.56 -11.70
CA GLY A 258 -4.83 -24.68 -12.59
C GLY A 258 -4.36 -23.45 -11.82
N GLY A 259 -3.39 -22.69 -12.35
CA GLY A 259 -2.94 -21.45 -11.70
C GLY A 259 -2.49 -21.61 -10.23
N PHE A 260 -2.86 -20.63 -9.39
CA PHE A 260 -2.80 -20.76 -7.93
C PHE A 260 -4.20 -21.16 -7.46
N ASP A 261 -4.27 -22.15 -6.57
CA ASP A 261 -5.48 -22.63 -5.94
C ASP A 261 -5.48 -22.30 -4.44
N LEU A 262 -6.65 -22.30 -3.82
CA LEU A 262 -6.77 -22.24 -2.37
C LEU A 262 -6.70 -23.63 -1.72
N TYR A 263 -5.84 -23.74 -0.72
CA TYR A 263 -5.64 -24.94 0.10
C TYR A 263 -5.96 -24.62 1.56
N ILE A 264 -6.35 -25.65 2.31
CA ILE A 264 -6.53 -25.60 3.76
C ILE A 264 -5.60 -26.59 4.45
N SER A 265 -5.07 -26.19 5.61
CA SER A 265 -4.36 -27.05 6.54
C SER A 265 -4.93 -26.87 7.95
N TYR A 266 -4.91 -27.94 8.74
CA TYR A 266 -5.47 -28.00 10.08
C TYR A 266 -4.36 -28.12 11.13
N SER A 267 -4.51 -27.39 12.23
CA SER A 267 -3.65 -27.49 13.40
C SER A 267 -3.88 -28.84 14.09
N THR A 268 -2.81 -29.60 14.27
CA THR A 268 -2.82 -30.89 14.97
C THR A 268 -1.77 -30.89 16.08
N PRO A 269 -1.84 -31.85 17.03
CA PRO A 269 -0.78 -31.99 18.04
C PRO A 269 0.62 -32.23 17.46
N GLN A 270 0.72 -32.71 16.22
CA GLN A 270 1.97 -32.98 15.51
C GLN A 270 2.43 -31.80 14.62
N GLY A 271 1.67 -30.70 14.59
CA GLY A 271 1.89 -29.56 13.69
C GLY A 271 0.75 -29.40 12.68
N TRP A 272 0.98 -28.62 11.63
CA TRP A 272 -0.01 -28.42 10.57
C TRP A 272 -0.15 -29.67 9.70
N SER A 273 -1.38 -30.02 9.34
CA SER A 273 -1.66 -31.13 8.43
C SER A 273 -1.14 -30.87 7.02
N GLU A 274 -1.05 -31.93 6.21
CA GLU A 274 -0.87 -31.77 4.77
C GLU A 274 -1.90 -30.79 4.17
N PRO A 275 -1.49 -29.90 3.25
CA PRO A 275 -2.41 -29.03 2.52
C PRO A 275 -3.44 -29.84 1.72
N ILE A 276 -4.71 -29.50 1.89
CA ILE A 276 -5.85 -30.09 1.18
C ILE A 276 -6.44 -29.03 0.25
N ASN A 277 -6.57 -29.34 -1.04
CA ASN A 277 -7.20 -28.44 -2.00
C ASN A 277 -8.68 -28.23 -1.64
N LEU A 278 -9.18 -27.00 -1.68
CA LEU A 278 -10.58 -26.67 -1.33
C LEU A 278 -11.62 -27.11 -2.36
N GLY A 279 -11.19 -27.76 -3.45
CA GLY A 279 -12.07 -28.40 -4.41
C GLY A 279 -12.72 -27.44 -5.41
N PRO A 280 -13.53 -27.97 -6.34
CA PRO A 280 -13.98 -27.25 -7.54
C PRO A 280 -15.14 -26.28 -7.26
N GLN A 281 -15.65 -26.25 -6.03
CA GLN A 281 -16.62 -25.25 -5.60
C GLN A 281 -15.94 -23.90 -5.34
N ILE A 282 -14.68 -23.93 -4.89
CA ILE A 282 -13.86 -22.74 -4.61
C ILE A 282 -12.94 -22.44 -5.78
N ASN A 283 -12.15 -23.45 -6.16
CA ASN A 283 -11.05 -23.35 -7.12
C ASN A 283 -11.52 -23.60 -8.57
N SER A 284 -10.72 -23.12 -9.51
CA SER A 284 -10.94 -23.22 -10.94
C SER A 284 -9.61 -23.41 -11.69
N GLU A 285 -9.62 -23.39 -13.02
CA GLU A 285 -8.37 -23.43 -13.80
C GLU A 285 -7.57 -22.11 -13.77
N PHE A 286 -8.11 -21.08 -13.12
CA PHE A 286 -7.60 -19.71 -13.11
C PHE A 286 -6.78 -19.44 -11.83
N TRP A 287 -6.48 -18.17 -11.56
CA TRP A 287 -5.76 -17.77 -10.36
C TRP A 287 -6.77 -17.47 -9.25
N GLU A 288 -6.66 -18.18 -8.14
CA GLU A 288 -7.34 -17.92 -6.88
C GLU A 288 -6.32 -17.60 -5.77
N SER A 289 -6.50 -16.48 -5.08
CA SER A 289 -5.56 -16.08 -4.02
C SER A 289 -6.17 -15.16 -2.98
N THR A 290 -5.33 -14.76 -2.02
CA THR A 290 -5.65 -13.83 -0.93
C THR A 290 -6.97 -14.18 -0.23
N PRO A 291 -7.06 -15.37 0.39
CA PRO A 291 -8.25 -15.79 1.12
C PRO A 291 -8.46 -14.96 2.39
N SER A 292 -9.72 -14.83 2.78
CA SER A 292 -10.13 -14.29 4.06
C SER A 292 -11.34 -15.05 4.58
N LEU A 293 -11.15 -15.74 5.71
CA LEU A 293 -12.17 -16.54 6.34
C LEU A 293 -12.93 -15.73 7.39
N SER A 294 -14.25 -15.79 7.36
CA SER A 294 -15.10 -15.19 8.39
C SER A 294 -14.82 -15.81 9.78
N PRO A 295 -15.04 -15.06 10.87
CA PRO A 295 -14.73 -15.54 12.23
C PRO A 295 -15.48 -16.82 12.63
N ASP A 296 -16.64 -17.09 12.01
CA ASP A 296 -17.45 -18.29 12.24
C ASP A 296 -17.12 -19.46 11.29
N LYS A 297 -16.10 -19.31 10.42
CA LYS A 297 -15.68 -20.29 9.40
C LYS A 297 -16.78 -20.64 8.38
N LYS A 298 -17.81 -19.79 8.22
CA LYS A 298 -18.95 -20.03 7.32
C LYS A 298 -18.87 -19.27 6.00
N THR A 299 -17.96 -18.33 5.85
CA THR A 299 -17.83 -17.54 4.62
C THR A 299 -16.36 -17.35 4.29
N LEU A 300 -16.00 -17.67 3.06
CA LEU A 300 -14.66 -17.49 2.51
C LEU A 300 -14.73 -16.46 1.40
N TYR A 301 -13.96 -15.37 1.57
CA TYR A 301 -13.73 -14.35 0.57
C TYR A 301 -12.36 -14.55 -0.06
N PHE A 302 -12.21 -14.28 -1.34
CA PHE A 302 -10.93 -14.44 -2.04
C PHE A 302 -10.95 -13.70 -3.38
N SER A 303 -9.78 -13.52 -3.97
CA SER A 303 -9.64 -12.89 -5.29
C SER A 303 -9.45 -13.92 -6.37
N SER A 304 -10.02 -13.68 -7.55
CA SER A 304 -9.86 -14.55 -8.71
C SER A 304 -9.93 -13.79 -10.02
N ASN A 305 -9.15 -14.24 -11.02
CA ASN A 305 -9.20 -13.73 -12.39
C ASN A 305 -10.01 -14.65 -13.34
N ARG A 306 -10.91 -15.46 -12.78
CA ARG A 306 -11.78 -16.31 -13.59
C ARG A 306 -12.65 -15.48 -14.57
N PRO A 307 -12.96 -15.99 -15.77
CA PRO A 307 -13.79 -15.30 -16.75
C PRO A 307 -15.19 -14.98 -16.23
N GLY A 308 -15.76 -13.90 -16.76
CA GLY A 308 -17.10 -13.41 -16.39
C GLY A 308 -17.11 -12.46 -15.20
N GLY A 309 -15.94 -12.03 -14.72
CA GLY A 309 -15.78 -10.90 -13.81
C GLY A 309 -15.94 -9.53 -14.49
N PHE A 310 -15.75 -8.48 -13.71
CA PHE A 310 -15.88 -7.07 -14.11
C PHE A 310 -14.55 -6.45 -14.55
N GLY A 311 -13.43 -6.93 -14.00
CA GLY A 311 -12.10 -6.37 -14.23
C GLY A 311 -11.02 -7.43 -14.43
N GLY A 312 -9.81 -7.12 -13.98
CA GLY A 312 -8.67 -8.02 -14.07
C GLY A 312 -8.74 -9.14 -13.03
N LYS A 313 -8.84 -8.76 -11.75
CA LYS A 313 -9.07 -9.66 -10.61
C LYS A 313 -10.28 -9.16 -9.86
N ASP A 314 -11.18 -10.07 -9.50
CA ASP A 314 -12.42 -9.74 -8.82
C ASP A 314 -12.49 -10.46 -7.47
N LEU A 315 -13.26 -9.90 -6.53
CA LEU A 315 -13.60 -10.58 -5.28
C LEU A 315 -14.75 -11.58 -5.48
N TYR A 316 -14.55 -12.76 -4.90
CA TYR A 316 -15.49 -13.86 -4.85
C TYR A 316 -15.79 -14.23 -3.40
N VAL A 317 -16.98 -14.81 -3.20
CA VAL A 317 -17.45 -15.32 -1.92
C VAL A 317 -17.99 -16.74 -2.07
N SER A 318 -17.70 -17.59 -1.11
CA SER A 318 -18.36 -18.89 -0.94
C SER A 318 -18.82 -19.09 0.51
N TYR A 319 -19.94 -19.78 0.66
CA TYR A 319 -20.58 -20.08 1.93
C TYR A 319 -20.42 -21.55 2.28
N ARG A 320 -20.08 -21.83 3.54
CA ARG A 320 -19.98 -23.18 4.08
C ARG A 320 -21.23 -23.52 4.86
N ASP A 321 -21.86 -24.64 4.52
CA ASP A 321 -23.06 -25.09 5.21
C ASP A 321 -22.74 -25.87 6.50
N ASN A 322 -23.78 -26.32 7.21
CA ASN A 322 -23.63 -27.07 8.45
C ASN A 322 -23.09 -28.50 8.26
N THR A 323 -23.07 -29.01 7.02
CA THR A 323 -22.42 -30.29 6.68
C THR A 323 -20.92 -30.12 6.46
N GLY A 324 -20.47 -28.87 6.30
CA GLY A 324 -19.08 -28.51 6.08
C GLY A 324 -18.73 -28.32 4.61
N GLU A 325 -19.72 -28.42 3.72
CA GLU A 325 -19.56 -28.27 2.27
C GLU A 325 -19.57 -26.79 1.86
N TRP A 326 -18.71 -26.43 0.92
CA TRP A 326 -18.65 -25.09 0.34
C TRP A 326 -19.60 -24.98 -0.85
N SER A 327 -20.34 -23.89 -0.92
CA SER A 327 -21.13 -23.52 -2.09
C SER A 327 -20.22 -23.18 -3.28
N LYS A 328 -20.75 -23.21 -4.50
CA LYS A 328 -20.04 -22.67 -5.66
C LYS A 328 -19.74 -21.19 -5.44
N ALA A 329 -18.48 -20.80 -5.62
CA ALA A 329 -18.03 -19.42 -5.46
C ALA A 329 -18.78 -18.46 -6.39
N LYS A 330 -19.19 -17.33 -5.82
CA LYS A 330 -19.98 -16.29 -6.47
C LYS A 330 -19.19 -15.00 -6.53
N ASN A 331 -19.20 -14.34 -7.69
CA ASN A 331 -18.63 -13.00 -7.82
C ASN A 331 -19.43 -12.03 -6.92
N MET A 332 -18.74 -11.11 -6.24
CA MET A 332 -19.37 -10.16 -5.30
C MET A 332 -20.16 -9.02 -5.99
N GLY A 333 -20.16 -8.99 -7.33
CA GLY A 333 -21.00 -8.10 -8.13
C GLY A 333 -20.44 -6.69 -8.31
N PRO A 334 -21.13 -5.84 -9.10
CA PRO A 334 -20.62 -4.54 -9.55
C PRO A 334 -20.63 -3.46 -8.47
N SER A 335 -21.21 -3.73 -7.30
CA SER A 335 -21.11 -2.83 -6.14
C SER A 335 -19.76 -2.95 -5.41
N VAL A 336 -19.00 -4.00 -5.72
CA VAL A 336 -17.70 -4.29 -5.11
C VAL A 336 -16.61 -4.36 -6.17
N ASN A 337 -16.85 -5.13 -7.23
CA ASN A 337 -15.88 -5.34 -8.30
C ASN A 337 -16.01 -4.26 -9.38
N THR A 338 -14.86 -3.84 -9.88
CA THR A 338 -14.72 -2.74 -10.84
C THR A 338 -14.07 -3.23 -12.13
N VAL A 339 -13.66 -2.32 -13.01
CA VAL A 339 -12.85 -2.66 -14.18
C VAL A 339 -11.37 -2.91 -13.84
N GLY A 340 -10.97 -2.65 -12.60
CA GLY A 340 -9.61 -2.82 -12.09
C GLY A 340 -9.35 -4.21 -11.51
N ASP A 341 -8.34 -4.27 -10.64
CA ASP A 341 -8.03 -5.43 -9.80
C ASP A 341 -8.54 -5.15 -8.38
N GLU A 342 -9.42 -6.00 -7.87
CA GLU A 342 -9.78 -6.09 -6.46
C GLU A 342 -9.07 -7.28 -5.79
N ILE A 343 -8.21 -6.99 -4.81
CA ILE A 343 -7.34 -7.97 -4.16
C ILE A 343 -7.31 -7.86 -2.64
N ALA A 344 -6.74 -8.87 -2.00
CA ALA A 344 -6.47 -8.89 -0.56
C ALA A 344 -7.69 -8.55 0.32
N PRO A 345 -8.82 -9.27 0.16
CA PRO A 345 -9.96 -9.09 1.03
C PRO A 345 -9.59 -9.41 2.48
N PHE A 346 -10.20 -8.71 3.41
CA PHE A 346 -10.08 -8.95 4.84
C PHE A 346 -11.42 -8.68 5.55
N ILE A 347 -12.08 -9.75 5.99
CA ILE A 347 -13.24 -9.64 6.88
C ILE A 347 -12.77 -9.59 8.33
N HIS A 348 -13.13 -8.52 9.05
CA HIS A 348 -12.77 -8.39 10.46
C HIS A 348 -13.54 -9.38 11.36
N ALA A 349 -13.04 -9.61 12.58
CA ALA A 349 -13.65 -10.48 13.58
C ALA A 349 -15.06 -10.06 14.04
N ASP A 350 -15.51 -8.86 13.68
CA ASP A 350 -16.88 -8.38 13.91
C ASP A 350 -17.88 -8.92 12.85
N ASN A 351 -17.36 -9.58 11.81
CA ASN A 351 -18.11 -10.11 10.67
C ASN A 351 -18.99 -9.08 9.92
N SER A 352 -18.67 -7.79 10.10
CA SER A 352 -19.48 -6.67 9.62
C SER A 352 -18.66 -5.59 8.91
N THR A 353 -17.34 -5.57 9.10
CA THR A 353 -16.45 -4.62 8.44
C THR A 353 -15.44 -5.37 7.59
N PHE A 354 -15.37 -4.99 6.31
CA PHE A 354 -14.59 -5.66 5.29
C PHE A 354 -13.66 -4.66 4.63
N TYR A 355 -12.41 -5.07 4.43
CA TYR A 355 -11.36 -4.25 3.83
C TYR A 355 -10.83 -4.96 2.59
N PHE A 356 -10.42 -4.20 1.60
CA PHE A 356 -9.84 -4.75 0.38
C PHE A 356 -9.02 -3.67 -0.33
N THR A 357 -8.25 -4.10 -1.31
CA THR A 357 -7.41 -3.23 -2.15
C THR A 357 -8.03 -3.15 -3.54
N THR A 358 -8.07 -1.97 -4.15
CA THR A 358 -8.47 -1.81 -5.57
C THR A 358 -7.72 -0.69 -6.29
N ASN A 359 -7.46 -0.89 -7.58
CA ASN A 359 -6.97 0.14 -8.51
C ASN A 359 -8.03 0.65 -9.50
N GLY A 360 -9.30 0.23 -9.35
CA GLY A 360 -10.39 0.62 -10.24
C GLY A 360 -11.32 1.69 -9.68
N LEU A 361 -11.15 2.10 -8.41
CA LEU A 361 -11.85 3.21 -7.78
C LEU A 361 -10.97 4.48 -7.70
N PRO A 362 -11.56 5.69 -7.67
CA PRO A 362 -10.79 6.93 -7.52
C PRO A 362 -10.01 6.98 -6.20
N GLY A 363 -8.68 7.08 -6.27
CA GLY A 363 -7.81 7.07 -5.10
C GLY A 363 -6.55 7.91 -5.26
N TYR A 364 -5.53 7.63 -4.44
CA TYR A 364 -4.32 8.44 -4.35
C TYR A 364 -3.21 7.95 -5.31
N GLY A 365 -3.28 6.69 -5.74
CA GLY A 365 -2.13 6.04 -6.38
C GLY A 365 -2.52 4.86 -7.27
N GLY A 366 -1.66 3.85 -7.26
CA GLY A 366 -1.83 2.62 -8.03
C GLY A 366 -3.02 1.83 -7.51
N SER A 367 -2.80 1.06 -6.44
CA SER A 367 -3.87 0.40 -5.69
C SER A 367 -4.04 1.05 -4.33
N ASP A 368 -5.29 1.28 -3.92
CA ASP A 368 -5.63 1.93 -2.66
C ASP A 368 -6.44 0.98 -1.77
N LEU A 369 -6.32 1.13 -0.44
CA LEU A 369 -7.16 0.45 0.54
C LEU A 369 -8.54 1.10 0.65
N TYR A 370 -9.57 0.26 0.65
CA TYR A 370 -10.96 0.61 0.90
C TYR A 370 -11.55 -0.25 2.01
N LEU A 371 -12.59 0.28 2.64
CA LEU A 371 -13.46 -0.47 3.53
C LEU A 371 -14.90 -0.45 3.04
N MET A 372 -15.66 -1.46 3.41
CA MET A 372 -17.11 -1.49 3.30
C MET A 372 -17.70 -2.07 4.59
N ARG A 373 -18.90 -1.63 4.90
CA ARG A 373 -19.67 -2.13 6.04
C ARG A 373 -20.87 -2.91 5.58
N ARG A 374 -21.16 -3.99 6.29
CA ARG A 374 -22.30 -4.84 6.03
C ARG A 374 -23.58 -4.05 6.30
N LYS A 375 -24.45 -3.97 5.30
CA LYS A 375 -25.75 -3.28 5.36
C LYS A 375 -26.84 -4.20 5.90
N ASN A 376 -26.81 -5.47 5.50
CA ASN A 376 -27.66 -6.57 5.99
C ASN A 376 -26.95 -7.91 5.68
N SER A 377 -27.61 -9.07 5.85
CA SER A 377 -26.98 -10.40 5.71
C SER A 377 -26.17 -10.57 4.42
N ASP A 378 -26.64 -10.00 3.30
CA ASP A 378 -26.13 -10.27 1.97
C ASP A 378 -25.68 -9.03 1.19
N GLU A 379 -25.82 -7.83 1.78
CA GLU A 379 -25.46 -6.56 1.12
C GLU A 379 -24.36 -5.80 1.87
N TRP A 380 -23.48 -5.17 1.09
CA TRP A 380 -22.45 -4.25 1.54
C TRP A 380 -22.80 -2.80 1.18
N ASN A 381 -22.39 -1.86 2.03
CA ASN A 381 -22.39 -0.44 1.68
C ASN A 381 -21.34 -0.15 0.61
N GLN A 382 -21.41 1.07 0.05
CA GLN A 382 -20.43 1.53 -0.93
C GLN A 382 -19.01 1.54 -0.34
N PRO A 383 -17.98 1.21 -1.14
CA PRO A 383 -16.59 1.31 -0.70
C PRO A 383 -16.20 2.73 -0.29
N GLU A 384 -15.54 2.85 0.86
CA GLU A 384 -14.99 4.09 1.41
C GLU A 384 -13.46 4.02 1.40
N ASN A 385 -12.79 4.99 0.76
CA ASN A 385 -11.33 5.06 0.70
C ASN A 385 -10.75 5.44 2.08
N LEU A 386 -9.68 4.77 2.51
CA LEU A 386 -9.05 4.99 3.82
C LEU A 386 -8.27 6.32 3.96
N GLY A 387 -8.14 7.07 2.87
CA GLY A 387 -7.55 8.41 2.89
C GLY A 387 -6.03 8.43 3.03
N TYR A 388 -5.43 9.59 2.74
CA TYR A 388 -4.04 9.85 3.10
C TYR A 388 -3.96 10.16 4.61
N PRO A 389 -2.95 9.66 5.35
CA PRO A 389 -1.69 9.06 4.85
C PRO A 389 -1.66 7.53 4.80
N ILE A 390 -2.81 6.85 4.96
CA ILE A 390 -2.88 5.39 4.88
C ILE A 390 -2.66 4.96 3.43
N ASN A 391 -3.43 5.54 2.53
CA ASN A 391 -3.24 5.46 1.10
C ASN A 391 -2.24 6.52 0.62
N THR A 392 -1.37 6.14 -0.30
CA THR A 392 -0.29 6.98 -0.83
C THR A 392 -0.36 7.06 -2.35
N ILE A 393 0.65 7.69 -2.97
CA ILE A 393 0.75 7.76 -4.43
C ILE A 393 1.23 6.46 -5.09
N GLU A 394 1.57 5.47 -4.26
CA GLU A 394 2.14 4.17 -4.62
C GLU A 394 1.05 3.09 -4.58
N ASN A 395 1.41 1.84 -4.27
CA ASN A 395 0.47 0.74 -4.10
C ASN A 395 0.36 0.39 -2.62
N GLU A 396 -0.84 0.41 -2.09
CA GLU A 396 -1.18 -0.22 -0.82
C GLU A 396 -1.83 -1.57 -1.10
N GLU A 397 -1.34 -2.63 -0.46
CA GLU A 397 -1.87 -3.97 -0.66
C GLU A 397 -1.95 -4.74 0.66
N GLY A 398 -3.16 -5.23 0.95
CA GLY A 398 -3.44 -6.06 2.11
C GLY A 398 -3.39 -5.29 3.43
N ILE A 399 -4.36 -5.58 4.29
CA ILE A 399 -4.40 -5.09 5.65
C ILE A 399 -4.98 -6.18 6.54
N PHE A 400 -4.47 -6.27 7.75
CA PHE A 400 -5.06 -7.06 8.81
C PHE A 400 -5.36 -6.17 10.00
N ILE A 401 -6.52 -6.32 10.63
CA ILE A 401 -6.89 -5.55 11.82
C ILE A 401 -7.14 -6.55 12.94
N SER A 402 -6.44 -6.35 14.06
CA SER A 402 -6.61 -7.18 15.25
C SER A 402 -8.02 -7.05 15.84
N ALA A 403 -8.43 -8.05 16.63
CA ALA A 403 -9.76 -8.12 17.24
C ALA A 403 -10.09 -6.92 18.14
N ASN A 404 -9.10 -6.16 18.58
CA ASN A 404 -9.33 -4.91 19.32
C ASN A 404 -9.95 -3.80 18.46
N GLY A 405 -9.99 -3.97 17.13
CA GLY A 405 -10.57 -3.05 16.15
C GLY A 405 -9.77 -1.76 15.98
N MET A 406 -8.53 -1.73 16.44
CA MET A 406 -7.70 -0.53 16.44
C MET A 406 -6.33 -0.77 15.83
N ASP A 407 -5.68 -1.90 16.10
CA ASP A 407 -4.33 -2.15 15.58
C ASP A 407 -4.42 -2.79 14.20
N ALA A 408 -3.90 -2.07 13.20
CA ALA A 408 -3.70 -2.58 11.86
C ALA A 408 -2.28 -3.04 11.63
N TYR A 409 -2.14 -3.94 10.67
CA TYR A 409 -0.91 -4.48 10.17
C TYR A 409 -0.95 -4.48 8.65
N TYR A 410 0.11 -4.03 8.02
CA TYR A 410 0.21 -3.96 6.57
C TYR A 410 1.68 -4.02 6.14
N SER A 411 1.89 -4.26 4.85
CA SER A 411 3.23 -4.41 4.26
C SER A 411 3.60 -3.14 3.51
N SER A 412 4.82 -2.64 3.65
CA SER A 412 5.25 -1.39 3.00
C SER A 412 6.75 -1.38 2.76
N ASP A 413 7.18 -0.74 1.67
CA ASP A 413 8.57 -0.44 1.33
C ASP A 413 8.91 1.01 1.70
N LYS A 414 8.51 1.41 2.92
CA LYS A 414 8.82 2.74 3.48
C LYS A 414 10.34 2.95 3.60
N SER A 415 10.75 4.20 3.75
CA SER A 415 12.18 4.57 3.73
C SER A 415 13.01 3.90 4.83
N ASP A 416 12.39 3.44 5.91
CA ASP A 416 13.00 2.68 7.00
C ASP A 416 12.90 1.15 6.83
N THR A 417 12.49 0.67 5.65
CA THR A 417 12.47 -0.76 5.30
C THR A 417 13.86 -1.39 5.45
N LYS A 418 13.89 -2.64 5.89
CA LYS A 418 15.12 -3.46 5.96
C LYS A 418 15.49 -4.08 4.62
N GLY A 419 14.61 -4.03 3.62
CA GLY A 419 14.82 -4.62 2.31
C GLY A 419 13.71 -4.22 1.33
N GLY A 420 12.89 -5.19 0.95
CA GLY A 420 11.72 -4.97 0.09
C GLY A 420 10.55 -4.43 0.91
N LEU A 421 9.52 -5.27 1.06
CA LEU A 421 8.39 -4.98 1.95
C LEU A 421 8.72 -5.38 3.38
N ASP A 422 8.48 -4.49 4.33
CA ASP A 422 8.48 -4.78 5.76
C ASP A 422 7.03 -4.76 6.28
N ILE A 423 6.74 -5.48 7.35
CA ILE A 423 5.46 -5.37 8.06
C ILE A 423 5.53 -4.21 9.06
N TYR A 424 4.51 -3.37 9.03
CA TYR A 424 4.31 -2.23 9.93
C TYR A 424 2.99 -2.39 10.68
N THR A 425 2.90 -1.73 11.85
CA THR A 425 1.63 -1.54 12.56
C THR A 425 1.28 -0.07 12.74
N PHE A 426 0.00 0.26 12.77
CA PHE A 426 -0.51 1.58 13.10
C PHE A 426 -1.90 1.49 13.74
N LYS A 427 -2.35 2.57 14.38
CA LYS A 427 -3.71 2.67 14.93
C LYS A 427 -4.66 3.15 13.85
N LEU A 428 -5.72 2.43 13.53
CA LEU A 428 -6.75 2.89 12.58
C LEU A 428 -7.39 4.22 13.04
N PRO A 429 -7.74 5.12 12.12
CA PRO A 429 -8.57 6.28 12.42
C PRO A 429 -9.98 5.82 12.82
N GLN A 430 -10.61 6.54 13.74
CA GLN A 430 -11.83 6.07 14.43
C GLN A 430 -12.98 5.73 13.48
N ASP A 431 -13.15 6.53 12.43
CA ASP A 431 -14.13 6.37 11.36
C ASP A 431 -13.86 5.20 10.42
N ALA A 432 -12.63 4.66 10.41
CA ALA A 432 -12.30 3.44 9.68
C ALA A 432 -12.35 2.18 10.56
N ARG A 433 -12.52 2.29 11.89
CA ARG A 433 -12.45 1.13 12.79
C ARG A 433 -13.64 0.19 12.61
N PRO A 434 -13.41 -1.13 12.70
CA PRO A 434 -14.48 -2.09 12.90
C PRO A 434 -14.91 -2.09 14.38
N ASN A 435 -15.97 -2.85 14.71
CA ASN A 435 -16.35 -3.04 16.10
C ASN A 435 -15.31 -3.89 16.84
N LYS A 436 -14.98 -3.50 18.07
CA LYS A 436 -14.12 -4.32 18.95
C LYS A 436 -14.80 -5.66 19.22
N THR A 437 -14.07 -6.76 19.00
CA THR A 437 -14.54 -8.12 19.29
C THR A 437 -13.88 -8.63 20.57
N LEU A 438 -14.69 -9.21 21.45
CA LEU A 438 -14.21 -9.93 22.63
C LEU A 438 -14.21 -11.43 22.34
N TRP A 439 -13.27 -12.15 22.96
CA TRP A 439 -13.16 -13.59 22.84
C TRP A 439 -13.13 -14.24 24.23
N VAL A 440 -13.53 -15.51 24.28
CA VAL A 440 -13.46 -16.34 25.48
C VAL A 440 -12.95 -17.72 25.10
N ARG A 441 -12.04 -18.26 25.90
CA ARG A 441 -11.56 -19.63 25.80
C ARG A 441 -11.57 -20.25 27.18
N GLY A 442 -11.94 -21.51 27.27
CA GLY A 442 -11.96 -22.25 28.52
C GLY A 442 -11.93 -23.75 28.28
N ASN A 443 -11.48 -24.48 29.29
CA ASN A 443 -11.54 -25.93 29.33
C ASN A 443 -12.63 -26.34 30.33
N VAL A 444 -13.44 -27.33 29.96
CA VAL A 444 -14.47 -27.89 30.82
C VAL A 444 -14.02 -29.28 31.27
N TYR A 445 -14.12 -29.55 32.56
CA TYR A 445 -13.67 -30.81 33.15
C TYR A 445 -14.81 -31.44 33.95
N ASP A 446 -14.86 -32.78 33.93
CA ASP A 446 -15.68 -33.53 34.86
C ASP A 446 -15.11 -33.39 36.28
N LYS A 447 -15.94 -32.94 37.23
CA LYS A 447 -15.50 -32.66 38.61
C LYS A 447 -14.99 -33.89 39.37
N LYS A 448 -15.42 -35.10 39.00
CA LYS A 448 -15.04 -36.34 39.70
C LYS A 448 -13.78 -36.94 39.08
N THR A 449 -13.66 -36.94 37.76
CA THR A 449 -12.57 -37.61 37.05
C THR A 449 -11.43 -36.68 36.65
N ASN A 450 -11.65 -35.36 36.67
CA ASN A 450 -10.78 -34.32 36.12
C ASN A 450 -10.49 -34.49 34.61
N MET A 451 -11.23 -35.35 33.91
CA MET A 451 -11.12 -35.49 32.46
C MET A 451 -11.82 -34.33 31.76
N GLY A 452 -11.26 -33.90 30.62
CA GLY A 452 -11.88 -32.89 29.77
C GLY A 452 -13.21 -33.39 29.18
N LEU A 453 -14.19 -32.50 29.08
CA LEU A 453 -15.51 -32.78 28.51
C LEU A 453 -15.66 -32.06 27.15
N PRO A 454 -16.17 -32.75 26.11
CA PRO A 454 -16.60 -32.09 24.88
C PRO A 454 -17.60 -30.98 25.19
N SER A 455 -17.28 -29.75 24.80
CA SER A 455 -18.04 -28.57 25.19
C SER A 455 -18.16 -27.61 24.02
N THR A 456 -19.32 -26.96 23.94
CA THR A 456 -19.58 -25.90 22.96
C THR A 456 -19.94 -24.63 23.73
N VAL A 457 -19.37 -23.50 23.32
CA VAL A 457 -19.75 -22.18 23.83
C VAL A 457 -20.84 -21.61 22.93
N VAL A 458 -21.96 -21.21 23.51
CA VAL A 458 -23.05 -20.51 22.80
C VAL A 458 -23.20 -19.14 23.42
N LEU A 459 -23.06 -18.08 22.61
CA LEU A 459 -23.35 -16.72 23.05
C LEU A 459 -24.86 -16.47 22.90
N ILE A 460 -25.54 -16.21 24.01
CA ILE A 460 -26.97 -15.88 24.02
C ILE A 460 -27.08 -14.38 24.31
N ALA A 461 -27.59 -13.61 23.34
CA ALA A 461 -27.97 -12.22 23.59
C ALA A 461 -29.15 -12.21 24.56
N LEU A 462 -28.94 -11.70 25.76
CA LEU A 462 -30.05 -11.42 26.68
C LEU A 462 -30.74 -10.14 26.18
N LEU A 463 -31.98 -10.31 25.73
CA LEU A 463 -32.85 -9.25 25.19
C LEU A 463 -33.09 -8.12 26.18
#